data_AF-A0A378YW56-F1
#
_entry.id   AF-A0A378YW56-F1
#
_cell.length_a   1.000
_cell.length_b   1.000
_cell.length_c   1.000
_cell.angle_alpha   90.00
_cell.angle_beta   90.00
_cell.angle_gamma   90.00
#
_symmetry.space_group_name_H-M   'P 1'
#
loop_
_entity.id
_entity.type
_entity.pdbx_description
1 polymer ?
#
loop_
_entity_poly.entity_id
_entity_poly.type
_entity_poly.pdbx_seq_one_letter_code
_entity_poly.pdbx_strand_id
1 'polypeptide(L)'
;MRAREIAAAALGMGSPRMSGAMPSGHFGTRMPEQMYLITAASAVLDGQDLGNPVRLAENPVIGAVAVPARGVLVIGGGRWRIRTPDVSAR
;
A
#
# COMPACT_ATOMS: atom_id res chain seq x y z
N MET A 1 -3.05 -18.70 0.30
CA MET A 1 -2.84 -17.38 0.96
C MET A 1 -1.80 -17.55 2.04
N ARG A 2 -0.84 -16.62 2.16
CA ARG A 2 0.17 -16.64 3.24
C ARG A 2 -0.47 -16.17 4.55
N ALA A 3 -0.01 -16.65 5.72
CA ALA A 3 -0.59 -16.33 7.04
C ALA A 3 -0.76 -14.82 7.30
N ARG A 4 0.18 -14.00 6.80
CA ARG A 4 0.12 -12.53 6.85
C ARG A 4 -1.07 -11.93 6.10
N GLU A 5 -1.47 -12.52 4.98
CA GLU A 5 -2.60 -12.04 4.17
C GLU A 5 -3.93 -12.31 4.89
N ILE A 6 -4.00 -13.41 5.65
CA ILE A 6 -5.16 -13.78 6.48
C ILE A 6 -5.27 -12.84 7.69
N ALA A 7 -4.17 -12.57 8.39
CA ALA A 7 -4.14 -11.61 9.49
C ALA A 7 -4.52 -10.18 9.00
N ALA A 8 -4.08 -9.79 7.81
CA ALA A 8 -4.46 -8.52 7.20
C ALA A 8 -5.97 -8.44 6.90
N ALA A 9 -6.55 -9.52 6.35
CA ALA A 9 -7.98 -9.62 6.12
C ALA A 9 -8.80 -9.53 7.42
N ALA A 10 -8.35 -10.23 8.48
CA ALA A 10 -8.99 -10.22 9.80
C ALA A 10 -9.01 -8.83 10.46
N LEU A 11 -8.04 -7.96 10.15
CA LEU A 11 -7.97 -6.57 10.62
C LEU A 11 -8.75 -5.58 9.72
N GLY A 12 -9.54 -6.08 8.77
CA GLY A 12 -10.35 -5.27 7.86
C GLY A 12 -9.52 -4.54 6.79
N MET A 13 -8.29 -4.99 6.51
CA MET A 13 -7.41 -4.39 5.51
C MET A 13 -7.68 -4.87 4.08
N GLY A 14 -8.62 -5.80 3.88
CA GLY A 14 -8.90 -6.41 2.58
C GLY A 14 -7.80 -7.38 2.14
N SER A 15 -7.47 -7.40 0.84
CA SER A 15 -6.46 -8.30 0.27
C SER A 15 -5.30 -7.52 -0.37
N PRO A 16 -4.46 -6.86 0.43
CA PRO A 16 -3.41 -6.00 -0.11
C PRO A 16 -2.37 -6.83 -0.87
N ARG A 17 -2.00 -6.39 -2.07
CA ARG A 17 -0.91 -7.01 -2.83
C ARG A 17 0.42 -6.49 -2.31
N MET A 18 1.37 -7.39 -2.16
CA MET A 18 2.67 -7.08 -1.59
C MET A 18 3.71 -6.75 -2.65
N SER A 19 3.43 -7.07 -3.91
CA SER A 19 4.31 -6.80 -5.04
C SER A 19 3.52 -6.35 -6.25
N GLY A 20 4.17 -5.56 -7.11
CA GLY A 20 3.65 -5.18 -8.42
C GLY A 20 4.36 -3.96 -9.00
N ALA A 21 3.91 -3.55 -10.19
CA ALA A 21 4.41 -2.35 -10.84
C ALA A 21 3.97 -1.10 -10.06
N MET A 22 4.93 -0.25 -9.70
CA MET A 22 4.69 1.07 -9.12
C MET A 22 4.38 2.09 -10.23
N PRO A 23 3.79 3.25 -9.91
CA PRO A 23 3.59 4.34 -10.88
C PRO A 23 4.86 4.77 -11.62
N SER A 24 6.03 4.59 -10.99
CA SER A 24 7.34 4.85 -11.59
C SER A 24 7.80 3.80 -12.62
N GLY A 25 7.00 2.77 -12.89
CA GLY A 25 7.35 1.66 -13.79
C GLY A 25 8.30 0.62 -13.19
N HIS A 26 8.77 0.81 -11.95
CA HIS A 26 9.58 -0.19 -11.24
C HIS A 26 8.71 -1.30 -10.66
N PHE A 27 9.19 -2.54 -10.71
CA PHE A 27 8.55 -3.63 -9.98
C PHE A 27 9.08 -3.65 -8.54
N GLY A 28 8.19 -3.36 -7.59
CA GLY A 28 8.50 -3.32 -6.16
C GLY A 28 7.89 -4.49 -5.42
N THR A 29 8.57 -4.94 -4.37
CA THR A 29 8.06 -5.84 -3.33
C THR A 29 8.17 -5.16 -1.98
N ARG A 30 7.07 -5.14 -1.24
CA ARG A 30 6.95 -4.56 0.10
C ARG A 30 7.01 -5.67 1.16
N MET A 31 7.77 -5.42 2.21
CA MET A 31 8.04 -6.36 3.29
C MET A 31 7.67 -5.71 4.63
N PRO A 32 6.36 -5.61 4.94
CA PRO A 32 5.88 -5.15 6.24
C PRO A 32 6.46 -6.01 7.37
N GLU A 33 6.95 -5.35 8.42
CA GLU A 33 7.42 -5.97 9.66
C GLU A 33 6.47 -5.62 10.81
N GLN A 34 5.97 -4.38 10.83
CA GLN A 34 5.01 -3.90 11.83
C GLN A 34 3.87 -3.15 11.13
N MET A 35 2.66 -3.32 11.65
CA MET A 35 1.45 -2.69 11.11
C MET A 35 0.58 -2.18 12.24
N TYR A 36 0.19 -0.91 12.18
CA TYR A 36 -0.64 -0.25 13.18
C TYR A 36 -1.91 0.29 12.54
N LEU A 37 -3.05 -0.05 13.14
CA LEU A 37 -4.34 0.45 12.70
C LEU A 37 -4.49 1.92 13.09
N ILE A 38 -4.87 2.78 12.14
CA ILE A 38 -5.24 4.16 12.44
C ILE A 38 -6.72 4.19 12.81
N THR A 39 -7.02 4.60 14.04
CA THR A 39 -8.39 4.69 14.57
C THR A 39 -8.96 6.10 14.48
N ALA A 40 -8.11 7.12 14.51
CA ALA A 40 -8.47 8.52 14.35
C ALA A 40 -7.33 9.28 13.64
N ALA A 41 -7.68 10.30 12.87
CA ALA A 41 -6.73 11.24 12.27
C ALA A 41 -7.42 12.59 12.07
N SER A 42 -6.62 13.65 11.93
CA SER A 42 -7.10 14.98 11.53
C SER A 42 -6.25 15.47 10.37
N ALA A 43 -6.91 15.98 9.32
CA ALA A 43 -6.25 16.51 8.14
C ALA A 43 -7.09 17.65 7.55
N VAL A 44 -6.44 18.76 7.21
CA VAL A 44 -7.06 19.92 6.58
C VAL A 44 -6.37 20.15 5.24
N LEU A 45 -7.15 20.27 4.16
CA LEU A 45 -6.67 20.58 2.81
C LEU A 45 -7.41 21.80 2.29
N ASP A 46 -6.68 22.85 1.88
CA ASP A 46 -7.25 24.11 1.39
C ASP A 46 -8.30 24.72 2.34
N GLY A 47 -8.08 24.59 3.66
CA GLY A 47 -8.99 25.05 4.70
C GLY A 47 -10.17 24.12 5.01
N GLN A 48 -10.34 23.02 4.27
CA GLN A 48 -11.38 22.03 4.48
C GLN A 48 -10.89 20.87 5.36
N ASP A 49 -11.56 20.62 6.48
CA ASP A 49 -11.36 19.39 7.27
C ASP A 49 -11.86 18.17 6.47
N LEU A 50 -10.99 17.17 6.33
CA LEU A 50 -11.27 15.93 5.62
C LEU A 50 -12.00 14.90 6.50
N GLY A 51 -12.17 15.18 7.79
CA GLY A 51 -12.91 14.37 8.74
C GLY A 51 -12.20 13.09 9.15
N ASN A 52 -12.97 12.17 9.73
CA ASN A 52 -12.44 10.92 10.29
C ASN A 52 -12.08 9.92 9.18
N PRO A 53 -10.99 9.13 9.35
CA PRO A 53 -10.68 8.02 8.48
C PRO A 53 -11.83 7.00 8.41
N VAL A 54 -12.21 6.61 7.20
CA VAL A 54 -13.22 5.58 6.95
C VAL A 54 -12.62 4.32 6.34
N ARG A 55 -13.38 3.23 6.38
CA ARG A 55 -13.08 2.02 5.60
C ARG A 55 -13.74 2.14 4.23
N LEU A 56 -12.95 1.97 3.18
CA LEU A 56 -13.41 1.88 1.80
C LEU A 56 -14.01 0.50 1.51
N ALA A 57 -14.99 0.45 0.59
CA ALA A 57 -15.60 -0.80 0.16
C ALA A 57 -14.58 -1.72 -0.55
N GLU A 58 -13.67 -1.12 -1.31
CA GLU A 58 -12.63 -1.81 -2.06
C GLU A 58 -11.24 -1.28 -1.69
N ASN A 59 -10.22 -2.12 -1.86
CA ASN A 59 -8.83 -1.71 -1.67
C ASN A 59 -8.43 -0.70 -2.76
N PRO A 60 -8.01 0.53 -2.42
CA PRO A 60 -7.48 1.43 -3.41
C PRO A 60 -6.15 0.89 -3.96
N VAL A 61 -5.74 1.40 -5.12
CA VAL A 61 -4.58 0.89 -5.86
C VAL A 61 -3.55 1.99 -6.06
N ILE A 62 -2.28 1.67 -5.81
CA ILE A 62 -1.14 2.49 -6.20
C ILE A 62 -0.37 1.74 -7.28
N GLY A 63 -0.36 2.26 -8.51
CA GLY A 63 0.15 1.55 -9.67
C GLY A 63 -0.67 0.28 -9.94
N ALA A 64 -0.03 -0.88 -9.86
CA ALA A 64 -0.69 -2.19 -9.97
C ALA A 64 -0.88 -2.88 -8.60
N VAL A 65 -0.78 -2.13 -7.49
CA VAL A 65 -0.72 -2.73 -6.16
C VAL A 65 -1.81 -2.21 -5.23
N ALA A 66 -2.70 -3.12 -4.86
CA ALA A 66 -3.74 -2.88 -3.87
C ALA A 66 -3.14 -2.57 -2.48
N VAL A 67 -3.58 -1.48 -1.86
CA VAL A 67 -3.21 -1.07 -0.49
C VAL A 67 -4.39 -1.23 0.46
N PRO A 68 -4.19 -1.24 1.79
CA PRO A 68 -5.28 -1.44 2.75
C PRO A 68 -6.49 -0.50 2.50
N ALA A 69 -7.70 -1.04 2.64
CA ALA A 69 -8.95 -0.29 2.46
C ALA A 69 -9.28 0.64 3.64
N ARG A 70 -8.34 0.90 4.56
CA ARG A 70 -8.49 1.79 5.71
C ARG A 70 -7.12 2.31 6.14
N GLY A 71 -7.10 3.34 6.98
CA GLY A 71 -5.86 3.91 7.51
C GLY A 71 -5.02 2.89 8.27
N VAL A 72 -3.77 2.69 7.82
CA VAL A 72 -2.78 1.81 8.45
C VAL A 72 -1.40 2.46 8.31
N LEU A 73 -0.63 2.49 9.39
CA LEU A 73 0.80 2.75 9.35
C LEU A 73 1.55 1.43 9.21
N VAL A 74 2.50 1.37 8.29
CA VAL A 74 3.32 0.19 8.05
C VAL A 74 4.79 0.55 8.17
N ILE A 75 5.53 -0.23 8.96
CA ILE A 75 6.99 -0.13 9.09
C ILE A 75 7.59 -1.44 8.55
N GLY A 76 8.65 -1.33 7.78
CA GLY A 76 9.39 -2.48 7.25
C GLY A 76 10.19 -2.14 6.00
N GLY A 77 10.74 -3.18 5.39
CA GLY A 77 11.56 -3.07 4.19
C GLY A 77 10.77 -2.97 2.87
N GLY A 78 11.47 -2.55 1.83
CA GLY A 78 11.02 -2.64 0.45
C GLY A 78 12.19 -2.99 -0.47
N ARG A 79 11.89 -3.69 -1.55
CA ARG A 79 12.87 -3.99 -2.60
C ARG A 79 12.31 -3.58 -3.94
N TRP A 80 13.10 -2.87 -4.73
CA TRP A 80 12.78 -2.49 -6.10
C TRP A 80 13.71 -3.22 -7.05
N ARG A 81 13.15 -3.76 -8.13
CA ARG A 81 13.95 -4.33 -9.21
C ARG A 81 14.54 -3.19 -10.03
N ILE A 82 15.87 -3.11 -10.10
CA ILE A 82 16.58 -2.21 -10.99
C ILE A 82 16.29 -2.66 -12.43
N ARG A 83 15.83 -1.75 -13.28
CA ARG A 83 15.74 -2.01 -14.72
C ARG A 83 17.09 -1.68 -15.33
N THR A 84 17.78 -2.66 -15.90
CA THR A 84 18.91 -2.39 -16.79
C THR A 84 18.32 -1.70 -18.03
N PRO A 85 18.85 -0.54 -18.47
CA PRO A 85 18.44 0.05 -19.73
C PRO A 85 18.67 -0.95 -20.85
N ASP A 86 17.74 -1.05 -21.79
CA ASP A 86 18.00 -1.79 -23.02
C ASP A 86 18.99 -0.98 -23.86
N VAL A 87 20.25 -1.40 -23.86
CA VAL A 87 21.33 -0.72 -24.60
C VAL A 87 21.38 -1.18 -26.06
N SER A 88 20.49 -2.10 -26.48
CA SER A 88 20.45 -2.63 -27.85
C SER A 88 19.59 -1.79 -28.81
N ALA A 89 18.86 -0.80 -28.30
CA ALA A 89 18.14 0.19 -29.10
C ALA A 89 19.00 1.44 -29.35
N ARG A 90 20.11 1.26 -30.09
CA ARG A 90 20.86 2.35 -30.72
C ARG A 90 21.17 2.01 -32.16
#